data_AF-A0A4Q9DI64-F1
#
_entry.id   AF-A0A4Q9DI64-F1
#
_cell.length_a   1.000
_cell.length_b   1.000
_cell.length_c   1.000
_cell.angle_alpha   90.00
_cell.angle_beta   90.00
_cell.angle_gamma   90.00
#
_symmetry.space_group_name_H-M   'P 1'
#
loop_
_entity.id
_entity.type
_entity.pdbx_description
1 polymer ?
#
loop_
_entity_poly.entity_id
_entity_poly.type
_entity_poly.pdbx_seq_one_letter_code
_entity_poly.pdbx_strand_id
1 'polypeptide(L)'
;MFDICFPEGFSKDSNEILADFFASHFLMPEESILEEYNWNSFEVEKEHIIRLCVKYGVSFIGMALRLHNLGLITNESYQTYLRKSQKGNLRLKELCISEGIEPSIFEAPRDAYISENYINLI
;
A
#
# COMPACT_ATOMS: atom_id res chain seq x y z
N MET A 1 2.15 -14.64 -9.56
CA MET A 1 2.10 -13.17 -9.64
C MET A 1 0.63 -12.82 -9.74
N PHE A 2 0.00 -12.45 -8.62
CA PHE A 2 -1.36 -11.94 -8.62
C PHE A 2 -1.27 -10.49 -8.17
N ASP A 3 -1.19 -9.61 -9.16
CA ASP A 3 -1.67 -8.24 -9.00
C ASP A 3 -3.16 -8.31 -8.66
N ILE A 4 -3.63 -7.35 -7.88
CA ILE A 4 -5.03 -7.13 -7.51
C ILE A 4 -5.95 -7.57 -8.67
N CYS A 5 -6.76 -8.63 -8.45
CA CYS A 5 -7.73 -9.07 -9.46
C CYS A 5 -8.79 -7.99 -9.61
N PHE A 6 -8.60 -7.10 -10.58
CA PHE A 6 -9.67 -6.21 -11.04
C PHE A 6 -10.56 -7.02 -11.98
N PRO A 7 -11.83 -7.31 -11.62
CA PRO A 7 -12.74 -7.91 -12.58
C PRO A 7 -12.88 -7.00 -13.80
N GLU A 8 -13.02 -7.59 -14.98
CA GLU A 8 -13.22 -6.82 -16.22
C GLU A 8 -14.40 -5.85 -16.06
N GLY A 9 -14.17 -4.57 -16.33
CA GLY A 9 -15.18 -3.52 -16.16
C GLY A 9 -15.29 -2.94 -14.74
N PHE A 10 -14.42 -3.33 -13.80
CA PHE A 10 -14.41 -2.71 -12.47
C PHE A 10 -14.02 -1.22 -12.55
N SER A 11 -14.97 -0.39 -12.14
CA SER A 11 -14.81 1.04 -11.94
C SER A 11 -15.03 1.30 -10.46
N LYS A 12 -14.07 1.92 -9.77
CA LYS A 12 -14.30 2.37 -8.39
C LYS A 12 -15.40 3.42 -8.40
N ASP A 13 -16.51 3.11 -7.75
CA ASP A 13 -17.54 4.10 -7.48
C ASP A 13 -17.11 5.01 -6.33
N SER A 14 -17.93 6.03 -6.05
CA SER A 14 -17.66 6.99 -4.98
C SER A 14 -17.58 6.34 -3.60
N ASN A 15 -18.32 5.24 -3.35
CA ASN A 15 -18.33 4.58 -2.05
C ASN A 15 -17.05 3.77 -1.84
N GLU A 16 -16.59 3.04 -2.85
CA GLU A 16 -15.31 2.34 -2.84
C GLU A 16 -14.14 3.31 -2.62
N ILE A 17 -14.17 4.47 -3.28
CA ILE A 17 -13.17 5.52 -3.07
C ILE A 17 -13.18 6.01 -1.61
N LEU A 18 -14.36 6.32 -1.06
CA LEU A 18 -14.48 6.75 0.33
C LEU A 18 -14.08 5.65 1.32
N ALA A 19 -14.35 4.39 1.01
CA ALA A 19 -13.92 3.24 1.80
C ALA A 19 -12.40 3.12 1.83
N ASP A 20 -11.70 3.30 0.70
CA ASP A 20 -10.24 3.35 0.65
C ASP A 20 -9.68 4.49 1.51
N PHE A 21 -10.27 5.70 1.41
CA PHE A 21 -9.87 6.84 2.22
C PHE A 21 -10.04 6.54 3.71
N PHE A 22 -11.19 6.01 4.11
CA PHE A 22 -11.47 5.60 5.47
C PHE A 22 -10.47 4.55 5.98
N ALA A 23 -10.27 3.47 5.22
CA ALA A 23 -9.33 2.41 5.56
C ALA A 23 -7.90 2.95 5.68
N SER A 24 -7.50 3.85 4.78
CA SER A 24 -6.16 4.46 4.83
C SER A 24 -5.95 5.30 6.10
N HIS A 25 -6.97 6.04 6.54
CA HIS A 25 -6.89 6.84 7.75
C HIS A 25 -6.89 5.97 9.01
N PHE A 26 -7.71 4.91 9.00
CA PHE A 26 -7.84 3.98 10.13
C PHE A 26 -6.58 3.13 10.35
N LEU A 27 -6.01 2.57 9.27
CA LEU A 27 -4.83 1.70 9.34
C LEU A 27 -3.52 2.47 9.51
N MET A 28 -3.48 3.73 9.07
CA MET A 28 -2.26 4.54 9.04
C MET A 28 -2.52 5.93 9.67
N PRO A 29 -2.50 6.04 11.01
CA PRO A 29 -2.73 7.30 11.71
C PRO A 29 -1.73 8.38 11.32
N GLU A 30 -2.21 9.62 11.20
CA GLU A 30 -1.40 10.75 10.72
C GLU A 30 -0.23 11.07 11.65
N GLU A 31 -0.51 11.24 12.94
CA GLU A 31 0.50 11.53 13.97
C GLU A 31 1.65 10.52 13.92
N SER A 32 1.30 9.23 13.87
CA SER A 32 2.26 8.13 13.80
C SER A 32 3.09 8.12 12.51
N ILE A 33 2.60 8.64 11.38
CA ILE A 33 3.40 8.79 10.15
C ILE A 33 4.33 9.99 10.27
N LEU A 34 3.83 11.11 10.79
CA LEU A 34 4.59 12.36 10.89
C LEU A 34 5.77 12.26 11.87
N GLU A 35 5.71 11.36 12.85
CA GLU A 35 6.80 11.07 13.79
C GLU A 35 7.94 10.24 13.20
N GLU A 36 7.72 9.51 12.10
CA GLU A 36 8.72 8.57 11.56
C GLU A 36 9.93 9.26 10.94
N TYR A 37 9.71 10.44 10.36
CA TYR A 37 10.73 11.15 9.61
C TYR A 37 10.58 12.65 9.79
N ASN A 38 11.69 13.37 9.65
CA ASN A 38 11.63 14.81 9.45
C ASN A 38 11.30 15.10 7.98
N TRP A 39 10.03 14.99 7.63
CA TRP A 39 9.51 15.12 6.25
C TRP A 39 9.88 16.43 5.55
N ASN A 40 10.26 17.48 6.29
CA ASN A 40 10.69 18.75 5.73
C ASN A 40 12.17 18.77 5.31
N SER A 41 12.92 17.70 5.56
CA SER A 41 14.36 17.64 5.32
C SER A 41 14.77 16.87 4.06
N PHE A 42 13.83 16.16 3.42
CA PHE A 42 14.11 15.36 2.23
C PHE A 42 12.85 15.08 1.41
N GLU A 43 13.03 14.66 0.15
CA GLU A 43 11.93 14.19 -0.71
C GLU A 43 11.61 12.72 -0.44
N VAL A 44 10.32 12.37 -0.37
CA VAL A 44 9.90 11.00 -0.08
C VAL A 44 10.19 10.05 -1.23
N GLU A 45 11.27 9.27 -1.07
CA GLU A 45 11.65 8.19 -1.98
C GLU A 45 10.95 6.85 -1.68
N LYS A 46 11.08 5.88 -2.59
CA LYS A 46 10.39 4.58 -2.50
C LYS A 46 10.78 3.76 -1.27
N GLU A 47 12.02 3.89 -0.84
CA GLU A 47 12.63 3.20 0.29
C GLU A 47 11.90 3.57 1.59
N HIS A 48 11.58 4.85 1.76
CA HIS A 48 10.75 5.35 2.87
C HIS A 48 9.35 4.72 2.84
N ILE A 49 8.73 4.67 1.66
CA ILE A 49 7.39 4.09 1.47
C ILE A 49 7.41 2.60 1.87
N ILE A 50 8.42 1.84 1.45
CA ILE A 50 8.54 0.42 1.78
C ILE A 50 8.70 0.22 3.29
N ARG A 51 9.54 1.01 3.96
CA ARG A 51 9.72 0.93 5.42
C ARG A 51 8.40 1.18 6.15
N LEU A 52 7.63 2.16 5.71
CA LEU A 52 6.29 2.40 6.26
C LEU A 52 5.32 1.25 5.96
N CYS A 53 5.36 0.65 4.76
CA CYS A 53 4.54 -0.53 4.45
C CYS A 53 4.81 -1.68 5.43
N VAL A 54 6.08 -1.90 5.77
CA VAL A 54 6.49 -2.90 6.76
C VAL A 54 5.94 -2.58 8.14
N LYS A 55 6.06 -1.32 8.58
CA LYS A 55 5.57 -0.88 9.89
C LYS A 55 4.06 -1.06 10.04
N TYR A 56 3.28 -0.68 9.02
CA TYR A 56 1.81 -0.68 9.11
C TYR A 56 1.15 -1.94 8.54
N GLY A 57 1.89 -2.85 7.91
CA GLY A 57 1.35 -4.09 7.34
C GLY A 57 0.38 -3.83 6.17
N VAL A 58 0.67 -2.84 5.34
CA VAL A 58 -0.20 -2.42 4.22
C VAL A 58 0.50 -2.54 2.86
N SER A 59 -0.29 -2.50 1.79
CA SER A 59 0.25 -2.50 0.43
C SER A 59 0.98 -1.19 0.10
N PHE A 60 1.94 -1.27 -0.83
CA PHE A 60 2.67 -0.11 -1.32
C PHE A 60 1.77 1.01 -1.86
N ILE A 61 0.71 0.64 -2.60
CA ILE A 61 -0.23 1.61 -3.15
C ILE A 61 -1.13 2.22 -2.07
N GLY A 62 -1.52 1.45 -1.04
CA GLY A 62 -2.23 1.99 0.11
C GLY A 62 -1.41 3.03 0.88
N MET A 63 -0.13 2.73 1.12
CA MET A 63 0.79 3.68 1.76
C MET A 63 1.03 4.91 0.89
N ALA A 64 1.25 4.74 -0.41
CA ALA A 64 1.43 5.86 -1.33
C ALA A 64 0.19 6.76 -1.39
N LEU A 65 -1.02 6.19 -1.40
CA LEU A 65 -2.26 6.96 -1.30
C LEU A 65 -2.30 7.77 0.00
N ARG A 66 -1.94 7.16 1.14
CA ARG A 66 -1.93 7.85 2.42
C ARG A 66 -0.94 9.02 2.45
N LEU A 67 0.28 8.81 1.97
CA LEU A 67 1.30 9.86 1.87
C LEU A 67 0.89 10.99 0.92
N HIS A 68 0.23 10.66 -0.18
CA HIS A 68 -0.35 11.65 -1.08
C HIS A 68 -1.39 12.51 -0.36
N ASN A 69 -2.31 11.89 0.39
CA ASN A 69 -3.36 12.59 1.14
C ASN A 69 -2.81 13.50 2.24
N LEU A 70 -1.65 13.16 2.80
CA LEU A 70 -0.92 14.00 3.77
C LEU A 70 -0.06 15.09 3.10
N GLY A 71 -0.01 15.13 1.76
CA GLY A 71 0.83 16.10 1.03
C GLY A 71 2.32 15.78 1.04
N LEU A 72 2.71 14.57 1.45
CA LEU A 72 4.11 14.14 1.53
C LEU A 72 4.67 13.66 0.18
N ILE A 73 3.80 13.25 -0.74
CA ILE A 73 4.15 13.02 -2.15
C ILE A 73 3.20 13.75 -3.09
N THR A 74 3.72 14.14 -4.25
CA THR A 74 2.91 14.80 -5.29
C THR A 74 1.92 13.82 -5.92
N ASN A 75 0.85 14.36 -6.50
CA ASN A 75 -0.09 13.55 -7.31
C ASN A 75 0.63 12.86 -8.47
N GLU A 76 1.63 13.50 -9.09
CA GLU A 76 2.39 12.92 -10.19
C GLU A 76 3.18 11.68 -9.74
N SER A 77 3.83 11.74 -8.59
CA SER A 77 4.53 10.60 -7.99
C SER A 77 3.57 9.46 -7.68
N TYR A 78 2.43 9.77 -7.05
CA TYR A 78 1.39 8.78 -6.77
C TYR A 78 0.86 8.10 -8.03
N GLN A 79 0.48 8.86 -9.06
CA GLN A 79 0.01 8.32 -10.34
C GLN A 79 1.08 7.47 -11.04
N THR A 80 2.35 7.86 -10.93
CA THR A 80 3.46 7.07 -11.45
C THR A 80 3.57 5.71 -10.75
N TYR A 81 3.43 5.68 -9.43
CA TYR A 81 3.43 4.43 -8.67
C TYR A 81 2.22 3.55 -9.01
N LEU A 82 1.03 4.13 -9.08
CA LEU A 82 -0.20 3.42 -9.42
C LEU A 82 -0.09 2.72 -10.78
N ARG A 83 0.35 3.45 -11.81
CA ARG A 83 0.56 2.88 -13.17
C ARG A 83 1.64 1.81 -13.19
N LYS A 84 2.74 1.98 -12.43
CA LYS A 84 3.80 0.97 -12.35
C LYS A 84 3.29 -0.29 -11.64
N SER A 85 2.48 -0.15 -10.60
CA SER A 85 1.88 -1.27 -9.87
C SER A 85 0.96 -2.09 -10.75
N GLN A 86 0.08 -1.45 -11.51
CA GLN A 86 -0.85 -2.12 -12.44
C GLN A 86 -0.13 -2.92 -13.53
N LYS A 87 1.15 -2.62 -13.79
CA LYS A 87 1.98 -3.32 -14.77
C LYS A 87 2.99 -4.27 -14.12
N GLY A 88 2.92 -4.52 -12.81
CA GLY A 88 3.89 -5.32 -12.07
C GLY A 88 5.33 -4.76 -12.06
N ASN A 89 5.51 -3.47 -12.38
CA ASN A 89 6.81 -2.85 -12.67
C ASN A 89 7.39 -2.02 -11.50
N LEU A 90 6.87 -2.20 -10.28
CA LEU A 90 7.37 -1.47 -9.11
C LEU A 90 8.73 -1.98 -8.62
N ARG A 91 9.07 -3.26 -8.90
CA ARG A 91 10.29 -3.94 -8.47
C ARG A 91 10.52 -3.85 -6.94
N LEU A 92 9.44 -4.05 -6.19
CA LEU A 92 9.45 -3.91 -4.73
C LEU A 92 10.33 -4.98 -4.07
N LYS A 93 10.37 -6.21 -4.62
CA LYS A 93 11.19 -7.29 -4.07
C LYS A 93 12.67 -6.98 -4.14
N GLU A 94 13.13 -6.51 -5.29
CA GLU A 94 14.52 -6.11 -5.50
C GLU A 94 14.91 -4.97 -4.55
N LEU A 95 14.00 -4.01 -4.36
CA LEU A 95 14.22 -2.89 -3.46
C LEU A 95 14.23 -3.31 -1.97
N CYS A 96 13.38 -4.27 -1.58
CA CYS A 96 13.41 -4.83 -0.22
C CYS A 96 14.76 -5.50 0.05
N ILE A 97 15.27 -6.28 -0.91
CA ILE A 97 16.56 -6.98 -0.77
C ILE A 97 17.70 -5.96 -0.62
N SER A 98 17.72 -4.87 -1.40
CA SER A 98 18.76 -3.85 -1.26
C SER A 98 18.70 -3.08 0.06
N GLU A 99 17.51 -2.91 0.62
CA GLU A 99 17.29 -2.25 1.92
C GLU A 99 17.41 -3.18 3.13
N GLY A 100 17.67 -4.48 2.92
CA GLY A 100 17.73 -5.47 4.00
C GLY A 100 16.37 -5.77 4.65
N ILE A 101 15.29 -5.54 3.92
CA ILE A 101 13.90 -5.77 4.35
C ILE A 101 13.44 -7.15 3.86
N GLU A 102 12.74 -7.90 4.71
CA GLU A 102 12.18 -9.19 4.34
C GLU A 102 11.08 -9.04 3.27
N PRO A 103 11.23 -9.63 2.07
CA PRO A 103 10.25 -9.43 1.00
C PRO A 103 8.89 -10.12 1.23
N SER A 104 8.80 -11.01 2.22
CA SER A 104 7.62 -11.83 2.49
C SER A 104 6.35 -11.02 2.75
N ILE A 105 6.48 -9.77 3.22
CA ILE A 105 5.34 -8.87 3.42
C ILE A 105 4.63 -8.48 2.13
N PHE A 106 5.33 -8.56 0.99
CA PHE A 106 4.78 -8.32 -0.34
C PHE A 106 4.50 -9.64 -1.08
N GLU A 107 4.63 -10.78 -0.41
CA GLU A 107 4.27 -12.08 -0.95
C GLU A 107 2.86 -12.47 -0.50
N ALA A 108 2.14 -13.18 -1.38
CA ALA A 108 0.86 -13.75 -1.00
C ALA A 108 1.11 -14.80 0.10
N PRO A 109 0.30 -14.83 1.17
CA PRO A 109 0.36 -15.90 2.14
C PRO A 109 0.12 -17.24 1.42
N ARG A 110 0.93 -18.25 1.76
CA ARG A 110 0.84 -19.58 1.13
C ARG A 110 -0.44 -20.31 1.50
N ASP A 111 -0.96 -20.03 2.69
CA ASP A 111 -2.15 -20.66 3.25
C ASP A 111 -3.30 -19.65 3.26
N ALA A 112 -4.36 -19.96 2.50
CA ALA A 112 -5.62 -19.24 2.60
C ALA A 112 -6.38 -19.80 3.82
N TYR A 113 -6.45 -19.03 4.90
CA TYR A 113 -7.30 -19.36 6.04
C TYR A 113 -8.71 -18.82 5.81
N ILE A 114 -9.68 -19.73 5.68
CA ILE A 114 -11.12 -19.39 5.72
C ILE A 114 -11.63 -19.95 7.04
N SER A 115 -12.12 -19.06 7.92
CA SER A 115 -12.70 -19.47 9.20
C SER A 115 -13.90 -20.40 8.98
N GLU A 116 -13.96 -21.53 9.68
CA GLU A 116 -15.12 -22.43 9.64
C GLU A 116 -16.42 -21.70 10.00
N ASN A 117 -16.36 -20.73 10.91
CA ASN A 117 -17.50 -19.89 11.29
C ASN A 117 -18.06 -19.08 10.10
N TYR A 118 -17.20 -18.70 9.15
CA TYR A 118 -17.63 -17.98 7.94
C TYR A 118 -18.35 -18.91 6.96
N ILE A 119 -17.89 -20.16 6.82
CA ILE A 119 -18.52 -21.17 5.96
C ILE A 119 -19.89 -21.55 6.52
N ASN A 120 -20.00 -21.69 7.83
CA ASN A 120 -21.24 -22.09 8.52
C ASN A 120 -22.31 -20.98 8.62
N LEU A 121 -22.03 -19.77 8.10
CA LEU A 121 -22.97 -18.65 8.03
C LEU A 121 -23.78 -18.60 6.71
N ILE A 122 -23.47 -19.48 5.76
CA ILE A 122 -24.14 -19.61 4.45
C ILE A 122 -25.08 -20.81 4.48
#